data_AF-A0A2V8HFQ3-F1
#
_entry.id   AF-A0A2V8HFQ3-F1
#
_cell.length_a   1.000
_cell.length_b   1.000
_cell.length_c   1.000
_cell.angle_alpha   90.00
_cell.angle_beta   90.00
_cell.angle_gamma   90.00
#
_symmetry.space_group_name_H-M   'P 1'
#
loop_
_entity.id
_entity.type
_entity.pdbx_description
1 polymer ?
#
loop_
_entity_poly.entity_id
_entity_poly.type
_entity_poly.pdbx_seq_one_letter_code
_entity_poly.pdbx_strand_id
1 'polypeptide(L)'
;MLLDRDMTAAAGATVTNAVGRFAAQAEDRFIPLRLFEDQGKARRGGNATYRLAKLALFDEPQENWLRVANHEVFGHGARLRDLFDAHISYELPAPPPYGRGGGATLFEYDRQPTVEEVLAVTVGGMEANDVLARALAQDALTTGQWHYRDARRYLYAEYDTIRYILRTTDLEPEGHDVGDFIDVYNDLATRVGEKTLSARTLRRRALVSFANPLIAYSYYSTFISYVWSGRTHAPVPMIRFGATRYLPMARFHLTSFGTEFVIDNALVRNGRFFNVTVGAGHTIGARTWSVGLQQTPLALVKGWRIDSEATIWHRPEWGEDFSATAWRQMAQRNQHAIAVVAQVGFKTDGFKPGDPLHQGVFVRVGAALTPTSRQSP
;
A
#
# COMPACT_ATOMS: atom_id res chain seq x y z
N MET A 1 10.34 8.10 14.11
CA MET A 1 9.07 8.22 14.84
C MET A 1 8.18 9.21 14.08
N LEU A 2 7.02 8.75 13.61
CA LEU A 2 5.98 9.59 13.02
C LEU A 2 4.89 9.76 14.07
N LEU A 3 4.56 11.01 14.40
CA LEU A 3 3.46 11.36 15.29
C LEU A 3 2.22 11.59 14.42
N ASP A 4 1.32 10.64 14.52
CA ASP A 4 -0.02 10.64 13.93
C ASP A 4 -0.93 10.02 14.98
N ARG A 5 -1.96 10.75 15.43
CA ARG A 5 -2.81 10.36 16.56
C ARG A 5 -3.43 8.98 16.32
N ASP A 6 -3.93 8.78 15.11
CA ASP A 6 -4.73 7.61 14.76
C ASP A 6 -3.85 6.53 14.11
N MET A 7 -2.58 6.81 13.90
CA MET A 7 -1.64 5.98 13.15
C MET A 7 -2.26 5.58 11.81
N THR A 8 -2.66 6.56 11.01
CA THR A 8 -3.40 6.31 9.76
C THR A 8 -2.66 5.42 8.77
N ALA A 9 -3.37 4.86 7.79
CA ALA A 9 -2.79 4.08 6.70
C ALA A 9 -1.68 4.83 5.94
N ALA A 10 -1.79 6.15 5.74
CA ALA A 10 -0.71 6.96 5.16
C ALA A 10 0.54 7.03 6.06
N ALA A 11 0.34 7.14 7.38
CA ALA A 11 1.42 7.07 8.34
C ALA A 11 2.08 5.68 8.34
N GLY A 12 1.27 4.63 8.30
CA GLY A 12 1.69 3.23 8.17
C GLY A 12 2.55 3.00 6.94
N ALA A 13 2.10 3.43 5.77
CA ALA A 13 2.88 3.33 4.53
C ALA A 13 4.29 3.95 4.66
N THR A 14 4.38 5.13 5.30
CA THR A 14 5.66 5.82 5.53
C THR A 14 6.55 5.04 6.49
N VAL A 15 6.00 4.61 7.64
CA VAL A 15 6.74 3.90 8.68
C VAL A 15 7.19 2.52 8.18
N THR A 16 6.27 1.74 7.61
CA THR A 16 6.52 0.39 7.10
C THR A 16 7.57 0.41 6.00
N ASN A 17 7.52 1.36 5.06
CA ASN A 17 8.54 1.49 4.02
C ASN A 17 9.92 1.86 4.60
N ALA A 18 9.97 2.80 5.54
CA ALA A 18 11.23 3.21 6.17
C ALA A 18 11.87 2.06 6.97
N VAL A 19 11.07 1.37 7.81
CA VAL A 19 11.53 0.23 8.60
C VAL A 19 11.97 -0.91 7.69
N GLY A 20 11.19 -1.23 6.64
CA GLY A 20 11.53 -2.29 5.69
C GLY A 20 12.84 -2.02 4.94
N ARG A 21 13.06 -0.77 4.48
CA ARG A 21 14.34 -0.39 3.85
C ARG A 21 15.51 -0.46 4.83
N PHE A 22 15.32 -0.03 6.08
CA PHE A 22 16.37 -0.13 7.10
C PHE A 22 16.72 -1.58 7.42
N ALA A 23 15.70 -2.43 7.64
CA ALA A 23 15.88 -3.86 7.91
C ALA A 23 16.60 -4.57 6.76
N ALA A 24 16.16 -4.34 5.51
CA ALA A 24 16.79 -4.88 4.32
C ALA A 24 18.27 -4.51 4.19
N GLN A 25 18.63 -3.25 4.46
CA GLN A 25 20.01 -2.81 4.39
C GLN A 25 20.88 -3.33 5.54
N ALA A 26 20.32 -3.42 6.74
CA ALA A 26 20.99 -4.05 7.87
C ALA A 26 21.26 -5.53 7.55
N GLU A 27 20.27 -6.25 7.02
CA GLU A 27 20.42 -7.64 6.61
C GLU A 27 21.49 -7.81 5.53
N ASP A 28 21.40 -7.08 4.42
CA ASP A 28 22.33 -7.20 3.29
C ASP A 28 23.79 -6.84 3.67
N ARG A 29 24.00 -6.18 4.83
CA ARG A 29 25.34 -5.95 5.39
C ARG A 29 25.91 -7.18 6.09
N PHE A 30 25.08 -8.02 6.70
CA PHE A 30 25.51 -9.20 7.46
C PHE A 30 25.31 -10.51 6.69
N ILE A 31 24.37 -10.54 5.74
CA ILE A 31 24.05 -11.68 4.90
C ILE A 31 24.47 -11.35 3.47
N PRO A 32 25.48 -12.05 2.90
CA PRO A 32 25.98 -11.71 1.58
C PRO A 32 24.93 -11.94 0.48
N LEU A 33 25.05 -11.25 -0.64
CA LEU A 33 24.14 -11.41 -1.79
C LEU A 33 24.52 -12.58 -2.72
N ARG A 34 25.68 -13.20 -2.47
CA ARG A 34 26.20 -14.35 -3.21
C ARG A 34 27.19 -15.14 -2.34
N LEU A 35 27.32 -16.44 -2.59
CA LEU A 35 28.32 -17.30 -1.94
C LEU A 35 29.54 -17.56 -2.82
N PHE A 36 29.33 -17.65 -4.14
CA PHE A 36 30.36 -17.98 -5.12
C PHE A 36 30.60 -16.82 -6.07
N GLU A 37 31.76 -16.80 -6.71
CA GLU A 37 31.97 -15.96 -7.90
C GLU A 37 31.16 -16.49 -9.09
N ASP A 38 30.65 -15.60 -9.94
CA ASP A 38 29.74 -15.92 -11.06
C ASP A 38 30.45 -16.52 -12.29
N GLN A 39 31.29 -17.51 -12.05
CA GLN A 39 32.07 -18.23 -13.07
C GLN A 39 31.46 -19.61 -13.35
N GLY A 40 31.05 -19.83 -14.60
CA GLY A 40 30.46 -21.10 -15.03
C GLY A 40 29.01 -21.33 -14.57
N LYS A 41 28.34 -22.32 -15.17
CA LYS A 41 26.90 -22.58 -14.95
C LYS A 41 26.59 -23.10 -13.54
N ALA A 42 27.44 -23.98 -12.99
CA ALA A 42 27.23 -24.60 -11.69
C ALA A 42 27.26 -23.58 -10.54
N ARG A 43 28.27 -22.69 -10.50
CA ARG A 43 28.36 -21.64 -9.47
C ARG A 43 27.22 -20.63 -9.56
N ARG A 44 26.78 -20.27 -10.78
CA ARG A 44 25.58 -19.45 -10.98
C ARG A 44 24.33 -20.12 -10.43
N GLY A 45 24.15 -21.41 -10.69
CA GLY A 45 23.06 -22.21 -10.10
C GLY A 45 23.12 -22.22 -8.57
N GLY A 46 24.30 -22.46 -7.99
CA GLY A 46 24.51 -22.40 -6.53
C GLY A 46 24.17 -21.04 -5.93
N ASN A 47 24.58 -19.94 -6.57
CA ASN A 47 24.23 -18.58 -6.16
C ASN A 47 22.72 -18.31 -6.26
N ALA A 48 22.05 -18.81 -7.29
CA ALA A 48 20.60 -18.67 -7.43
C ALA A 48 19.84 -19.44 -6.35
N THR A 49 20.22 -20.68 -6.06
CA THR A 49 19.66 -21.47 -4.95
C THR A 49 19.90 -20.78 -3.61
N TYR A 50 21.10 -20.25 -3.38
CA TYR A 50 21.39 -19.49 -2.17
C TYR A 50 20.50 -18.26 -2.01
N ARG A 51 20.36 -17.44 -3.07
CA ARG A 51 19.46 -16.26 -3.03
C ARG A 51 18.01 -16.65 -2.84
N LEU A 52 17.56 -17.76 -3.40
CA LEU A 52 16.22 -18.29 -3.16
C LEU A 52 16.04 -18.71 -1.69
N ALA A 53 17.05 -19.33 -1.08
CA ALA A 53 17.03 -19.68 0.34
C ALA A 53 17.07 -18.44 1.23
N LYS A 54 17.91 -17.44 0.92
CA LYS A 54 17.91 -16.13 1.60
C LYS A 54 16.53 -15.48 1.49
N LEU A 55 15.95 -15.50 0.28
CA LEU A 55 14.62 -14.97 0.04
C LEU A 55 13.61 -15.64 0.98
N ALA A 56 13.52 -16.98 0.96
CA ALA A 56 12.56 -17.74 1.74
C ALA A 56 12.75 -17.65 3.27
N LEU A 57 13.98 -17.48 3.76
CA LEU A 57 14.31 -17.54 5.19
C LEU A 57 14.48 -16.16 5.83
N PHE A 58 14.74 -15.10 5.08
CA PHE A 58 14.95 -13.77 5.63
C PHE A 58 14.04 -12.73 4.99
N ASP A 59 14.08 -12.63 3.66
CA ASP A 59 13.36 -11.58 2.95
C ASP A 59 11.83 -11.74 3.06
N GLU A 60 11.32 -12.96 2.82
CA GLU A 60 9.89 -13.31 2.83
C GLU A 60 9.28 -13.17 4.24
N PRO A 61 9.90 -13.71 5.32
CA PRO A 61 9.46 -13.47 6.68
C PRO A 61 9.30 -11.98 7.02
N GLN A 62 10.30 -11.17 6.67
CA GLN A 62 10.28 -9.74 6.97
C GLN A 62 9.17 -9.00 6.23
N GLU A 63 9.03 -9.22 4.92
CA GLU A 63 7.98 -8.53 4.16
C GLU A 63 6.58 -9.01 4.55
N ASN A 64 6.43 -10.29 4.89
CA ASN A 64 5.15 -10.77 5.41
C ASN A 64 4.81 -10.11 6.75
N TRP A 65 5.75 -10.05 7.69
CA TRP A 65 5.49 -9.42 9.00
C TRP A 65 5.18 -7.93 8.85
N LEU A 66 5.93 -7.21 8.02
CA LEU A 66 5.68 -5.79 7.74
C LEU A 66 4.30 -5.56 7.09
N ARG A 67 3.90 -6.40 6.13
CA ARG A 67 2.55 -6.36 5.54
C ARG A 67 1.48 -6.57 6.61
N VAL A 68 1.61 -7.60 7.45
CA VAL A 68 0.61 -7.90 8.50
C VAL A 68 0.56 -6.77 9.52
N ALA A 69 1.69 -6.30 10.02
CA ALA A 69 1.71 -5.19 10.96
C ALA A 69 1.07 -3.92 10.35
N ASN A 70 1.31 -3.66 9.07
CA ASN A 70 0.67 -2.55 8.35
C ASN A 70 -0.85 -2.74 8.24
N HIS A 71 -1.30 -3.95 7.93
CA HIS A 71 -2.70 -4.35 7.82
C HIS A 71 -3.45 -4.20 9.16
N GLU A 72 -2.93 -4.79 10.23
CA GLU A 72 -3.59 -4.80 11.55
C GLU A 72 -3.52 -3.42 12.23
N VAL A 73 -2.32 -2.85 12.34
CA VAL A 73 -2.10 -1.67 13.18
C VAL A 73 -2.53 -0.38 12.48
N PHE A 74 -2.09 -0.21 11.23
CA PHE A 74 -2.31 1.02 10.45
C PHE A 74 -3.53 0.91 9.51
N GLY A 75 -4.16 -0.25 9.44
CA GLY A 75 -5.42 -0.49 8.73
C GLY A 75 -6.60 -0.56 9.69
N HIS A 76 -6.95 -1.76 10.17
CA HIS A 76 -8.06 -1.95 11.11
C HIS A 76 -7.92 -1.07 12.34
N GLY A 77 -6.75 -1.10 12.96
CA GLY A 77 -6.42 -0.26 14.08
C GLY A 77 -6.67 1.21 13.78
N ALA A 78 -6.21 1.72 12.63
CA ALA A 78 -6.35 3.14 12.30
C ALA A 78 -7.82 3.55 12.24
N ARG A 79 -8.66 2.72 11.63
CA ARG A 79 -10.11 2.94 11.56
C ARG A 79 -10.77 2.89 12.93
N LEU A 80 -10.33 2.00 13.79
CA LEU A 80 -10.83 1.92 15.16
C LEU A 80 -10.48 3.18 15.97
N ARG A 81 -9.25 3.69 15.89
CA ARG A 81 -8.84 4.93 16.59
C ARG A 81 -9.50 6.20 16.03
N ASP A 82 -9.77 6.22 14.72
CA ASP A 82 -10.45 7.33 14.05
C ASP A 82 -11.91 7.43 14.47
N LEU A 83 -12.59 6.29 14.65
CA LEU A 83 -14.05 6.22 14.80
C LEU A 83 -14.55 5.95 16.23
N PHE A 84 -13.72 5.38 17.09
CA PHE A 84 -14.13 4.84 18.39
C PHE A 84 -13.07 5.11 19.47
N ASP A 85 -13.51 5.21 20.73
CA ASP A 85 -12.64 5.21 21.91
C ASP A 85 -12.51 3.78 22.49
N ALA A 86 -12.38 2.80 21.60
CA ALA A 86 -12.32 1.38 21.92
C ALA A 86 -10.98 0.93 22.52
N HIS A 87 -11.00 -0.11 23.35
CA HIS A 87 -9.77 -0.83 23.70
C HIS A 87 -9.34 -1.69 22.51
N ILE A 88 -8.10 -1.50 22.04
CA ILE A 88 -7.56 -2.19 20.86
C ILE A 88 -6.31 -2.95 21.28
N SER A 89 -6.22 -4.22 20.86
CA SER A 89 -5.04 -5.04 21.00
C SER A 89 -4.70 -5.77 19.69
N TYR A 90 -3.46 -6.22 19.56
CA TYR A 90 -2.95 -6.80 18.32
C TYR A 90 -2.25 -8.14 18.56
N GLU A 91 -2.53 -9.11 17.69
CA GLU A 91 -1.76 -10.33 17.60
C GLU A 91 -0.90 -10.32 16.33
N LEU A 92 0.42 -10.21 16.50
CA LEU A 92 1.39 -10.21 15.40
C LEU A 92 2.37 -11.39 15.54
N PRO A 93 1.91 -12.63 15.30
CA PRO A 93 2.75 -13.83 15.40
C PRO A 93 3.95 -13.77 14.44
N ALA A 94 4.95 -14.60 14.72
CA ALA A 94 6.08 -14.74 13.81
C ALA A 94 5.61 -15.18 12.41
N PRO A 95 6.25 -14.64 11.34
CA PRO A 95 5.95 -15.00 9.96
C PRO A 95 6.46 -16.42 9.62
N PRO A 96 5.92 -17.09 8.60
CA PRO A 96 6.43 -18.38 8.15
C PRO A 96 7.85 -18.18 7.58
N PRO A 97 8.77 -19.15 7.77
CA PRO A 97 8.55 -20.47 8.37
C PRO A 97 8.63 -20.50 9.91
N TYR A 98 8.76 -19.35 10.57
CA TYR A 98 8.97 -19.24 12.02
C TYR A 98 7.67 -19.19 12.85
N GLY A 99 6.52 -19.06 12.19
CA GLY A 99 5.20 -19.06 12.81
C GLY A 99 4.06 -19.03 11.79
N ARG A 100 2.84 -18.76 12.26
CA ARG A 100 1.61 -18.83 11.43
C ARG A 100 1.49 -17.72 10.40
N GLY A 101 2.12 -16.57 10.59
CA GLY A 101 2.19 -15.50 9.59
C GLY A 101 0.96 -14.66 9.32
N GLY A 102 -0.17 -14.91 9.98
CA GLY A 102 -1.33 -14.02 10.00
C GLY A 102 -1.20 -12.90 11.02
N GLY A 103 -2.27 -12.13 11.20
CA GLY A 103 -2.43 -11.16 12.28
C GLY A 103 -3.89 -11.12 12.72
N ALA A 104 -4.15 -10.40 13.80
CA ALA A 104 -5.50 -10.03 14.20
C ALA A 104 -5.48 -8.70 14.95
N THR A 105 -6.52 -7.91 14.71
CA THR A 105 -6.86 -6.73 15.50
C THR A 105 -8.06 -7.07 16.36
N LEU A 106 -7.87 -7.07 17.67
CA LEU A 106 -8.89 -7.44 18.65
C LEU A 106 -9.43 -6.17 19.29
N PHE A 107 -10.74 -6.01 19.29
CA PHE A 107 -11.40 -4.81 19.80
C PHE A 107 -12.85 -5.10 20.20
N GLU A 108 -13.42 -4.20 20.97
CA GLU A 108 -14.84 -4.12 21.26
C GLU A 108 -15.31 -2.70 20.93
N TYR A 109 -16.39 -2.56 20.17
CA TYR A 109 -16.95 -1.24 19.91
C TYR A 109 -17.49 -0.61 21.20
N ASP A 110 -17.14 0.65 21.46
CA ASP A 110 -17.60 1.44 22.60
C ASP A 110 -19.05 1.96 22.42
N ARG A 111 -19.56 1.92 21.19
CA ARG A 111 -20.93 2.25 20.80
C ARG A 111 -21.40 1.37 19.65
N GLN A 112 -22.71 1.37 19.37
CA GLN A 112 -23.23 0.74 18.17
C GLN A 112 -22.64 1.41 16.91
N PRO A 113 -21.89 0.68 16.07
CA PRO A 113 -21.35 1.25 14.84
C PRO A 113 -22.43 1.35 13.75
N THR A 114 -22.28 2.32 12.86
CA THR A 114 -23.03 2.35 11.59
C THR A 114 -22.49 1.28 10.64
N VAL A 115 -23.28 0.90 9.63
CA VAL A 115 -22.85 -0.09 8.62
C VAL A 115 -21.56 0.33 7.94
N GLU A 116 -21.44 1.61 7.60
CA GLU A 116 -20.27 2.14 6.91
C GLU A 116 -19.01 2.15 7.78
N GLU A 117 -19.15 2.43 9.09
CA GLU A 117 -18.04 2.35 10.03
C GLU A 117 -17.54 0.91 10.18
N VAL A 118 -18.47 -0.07 10.23
CA VAL A 118 -18.08 -1.49 10.21
C VAL A 118 -17.34 -1.82 8.93
N LEU A 119 -17.89 -1.47 7.76
CA LEU A 119 -17.24 -1.70 6.47
C LEU A 119 -15.87 -1.02 6.40
N ALA A 120 -15.72 0.19 6.95
CA ALA A 120 -14.44 0.91 7.00
C ALA A 120 -13.41 0.17 7.84
N VAL A 121 -13.78 -0.30 9.04
CA VAL A 121 -12.91 -1.13 9.87
C VAL A 121 -12.54 -2.40 9.11
N THR A 122 -13.51 -3.11 8.54
CA THR A 122 -13.32 -4.36 7.80
C THR A 122 -12.37 -4.23 6.60
N VAL A 123 -12.46 -3.15 5.81
CA VAL A 123 -11.54 -2.98 4.66
C VAL A 123 -10.22 -2.30 5.02
N GLY A 124 -10.09 -1.80 6.24
CA GLY A 124 -8.97 -0.96 6.67
C GLY A 124 -7.60 -1.64 6.47
N GLY A 125 -7.49 -2.93 6.74
CA GLY A 125 -6.24 -3.68 6.53
C GLY A 125 -5.78 -3.71 5.07
N MET A 126 -6.70 -4.03 4.15
CA MET A 126 -6.45 -4.00 2.70
C MET A 126 -6.16 -2.58 2.19
N GLU A 127 -6.86 -1.58 2.71
CA GLU A 127 -6.63 -0.17 2.39
C GLU A 127 -5.21 0.27 2.76
N ALA A 128 -4.75 -0.05 3.98
CA ALA A 128 -3.41 0.32 4.44
C ALA A 128 -2.31 -0.28 3.55
N ASN A 129 -2.49 -1.52 3.09
CA ASN A 129 -1.56 -2.16 2.18
C ASN A 129 -1.61 -1.57 0.77
N ASP A 130 -2.77 -1.16 0.26
CA ASP A 130 -2.85 -0.42 -1.00
C ASP A 130 -2.10 0.92 -0.93
N VAL A 131 -2.28 1.68 0.16
CA VAL A 131 -1.58 2.96 0.35
C VAL A 131 -0.06 2.76 0.38
N LEU A 132 0.43 1.69 1.03
CA LEU A 132 1.84 1.29 0.99
C LEU A 132 2.30 0.93 -0.44
N ALA A 133 1.51 0.16 -1.19
CA ALA A 133 1.83 -0.23 -2.55
C ALA A 133 1.93 0.98 -3.48
N ARG A 134 1.03 1.97 -3.36
CA ARG A 134 1.06 3.23 -4.12
C ARG A 134 2.32 4.04 -3.83
N ALA A 135 2.74 4.14 -2.57
CA ALA A 135 3.98 4.83 -2.21
C ALA A 135 5.23 4.15 -2.82
N LEU A 136 5.29 2.81 -2.79
CA LEU A 136 6.38 2.04 -3.42
C LEU A 136 6.37 2.18 -4.94
N ALA A 137 5.20 2.14 -5.57
CA ALA A 137 5.04 2.35 -7.00
C ALA A 137 5.54 3.73 -7.45
N GLN A 138 5.17 4.79 -6.71
CA GLN A 138 5.65 6.14 -6.98
C GLN A 138 7.18 6.22 -6.96
N ASP A 139 7.83 5.65 -5.94
CA ASP A 139 9.29 5.62 -5.82
C ASP A 139 9.94 4.89 -7.02
N ALA A 140 9.42 3.71 -7.37
CA ALA A 140 9.94 2.90 -8.46
C ALA A 140 9.76 3.56 -9.84
N LEU A 141 8.61 4.20 -10.09
CA LEU A 141 8.32 4.91 -11.34
C LEU A 141 9.18 6.16 -11.47
N THR A 142 9.31 6.93 -10.39
CA THR A 142 10.14 8.14 -10.36
C THR A 142 11.59 7.81 -10.69
N THR A 143 12.16 6.82 -9.99
CA THR A 143 13.54 6.37 -10.19
C THR A 143 13.73 5.57 -11.49
N GLY A 144 12.67 4.98 -12.03
CA GLY A 144 12.70 4.12 -13.21
C GLY A 144 13.24 2.72 -12.96
N GLN A 145 13.34 2.30 -11.70
CA GLN A 145 13.89 1.01 -11.32
C GLN A 145 13.26 0.48 -10.02
N TRP A 146 13.22 -0.84 -9.90
CA TRP A 146 12.93 -1.54 -8.66
C TRP A 146 14.23 -1.96 -7.98
N HIS A 147 14.34 -1.74 -6.68
CA HIS A 147 15.19 -2.58 -5.84
C HIS A 147 14.42 -3.87 -5.50
N TYR A 148 15.08 -5.03 -5.48
CA TYR A 148 14.39 -6.31 -5.31
C TYR A 148 13.58 -6.42 -4.00
N ARG A 149 14.06 -5.84 -2.90
CA ARG A 149 13.34 -5.81 -1.61
C ARG A 149 12.08 -4.94 -1.70
N ASP A 150 12.18 -3.77 -2.33
CA ASP A 150 11.03 -2.87 -2.52
C ASP A 150 10.01 -3.46 -3.51
N ALA A 151 10.49 -4.15 -4.55
CA ALA A 151 9.62 -4.92 -5.45
C ALA A 151 8.89 -6.04 -4.71
N ARG A 152 9.58 -6.78 -3.83
CA ARG A 152 8.92 -7.84 -3.05
C ARG A 152 7.89 -7.27 -2.08
N ARG A 153 8.21 -6.17 -1.38
CA ARG A 153 7.27 -5.46 -0.51
C ARG A 153 6.06 -4.95 -1.28
N TYR A 154 6.28 -4.34 -2.45
CA TYR A 154 5.21 -3.91 -3.34
C TYR A 154 4.31 -5.08 -3.72
N LEU A 155 4.89 -6.21 -4.13
CA LEU A 155 4.12 -7.38 -4.50
C LEU A 155 3.28 -7.90 -3.33
N TYR A 156 3.80 -7.94 -2.11
CA TYR A 156 3.02 -8.31 -0.93
C TYR A 156 1.86 -7.36 -0.64
N ALA A 157 2.13 -6.06 -0.69
CA ALA A 157 1.15 -5.04 -0.39
C ALA A 157 0.04 -4.99 -1.45
N GLU A 158 0.42 -4.98 -2.74
CA GLU A 158 -0.50 -4.98 -3.89
C GLU A 158 -1.32 -6.27 -3.97
N TYR A 159 -0.66 -7.42 -3.79
CA TYR A 159 -1.29 -8.71 -3.95
C TYR A 159 -2.11 -9.11 -2.72
N ASP A 160 -2.04 -8.35 -1.62
CA ASP A 160 -2.80 -8.64 -0.39
C ASP A 160 -4.30 -8.72 -0.68
N THR A 161 -4.88 -7.61 -1.13
CA THR A 161 -6.30 -7.49 -1.50
C THR A 161 -6.68 -8.48 -2.61
N ILE A 162 -5.86 -8.60 -3.65
CA ILE A 162 -6.13 -9.50 -4.78
C ILE A 162 -6.21 -10.94 -4.29
N ARG A 163 -5.19 -11.40 -3.56
CA ARG A 163 -5.12 -12.77 -3.05
C ARG A 163 -6.22 -13.04 -2.05
N TYR A 164 -6.53 -12.08 -1.17
CA TYR A 164 -7.53 -12.26 -0.14
C TYR A 164 -8.90 -12.51 -0.78
N ILE A 165 -9.32 -11.62 -1.70
CA ILE A 165 -10.56 -11.76 -2.46
C ILE A 165 -10.57 -13.05 -3.30
N LEU A 166 -9.47 -13.38 -3.98
CA LEU A 166 -9.38 -14.58 -4.82
C LEU A 166 -9.55 -15.89 -4.04
N ARG A 167 -9.17 -15.89 -2.75
CA ARG A 167 -9.27 -17.05 -1.87
C ARG A 167 -10.59 -17.12 -1.11
N THR A 168 -11.34 -16.03 -1.02
CA THR A 168 -12.64 -15.99 -0.37
C THR A 168 -13.63 -16.97 -1.02
N THR A 169 -14.27 -17.74 -0.15
CA THR A 169 -15.33 -18.70 -0.43
C THR A 169 -16.67 -18.15 0.08
N ASP A 170 -17.74 -18.93 -0.11
CA ASP A 170 -19.08 -18.50 0.33
C ASP A 170 -19.30 -18.73 1.84
N LEU A 171 -18.32 -19.35 2.54
CA LEU A 171 -18.36 -19.62 3.98
C LEU A 171 -16.98 -19.30 4.57
N GLU A 172 -16.80 -18.06 5.00
CA GLU A 172 -15.61 -17.65 5.74
C GLU A 172 -15.89 -17.63 7.25
N PRO A 173 -14.87 -17.87 8.08
CA PRO A 173 -15.01 -17.67 9.52
C PRO A 173 -15.18 -16.18 9.86
N GLU A 174 -15.80 -15.91 11.01
CA GLU A 174 -15.87 -14.56 11.59
C GLU A 174 -14.47 -13.93 11.73
N GLY A 175 -14.37 -12.63 11.43
CA GLY A 175 -13.11 -11.90 11.41
C GLY A 175 -12.32 -12.05 10.11
N HIS A 176 -12.90 -12.67 9.08
CA HIS A 176 -12.33 -12.68 7.74
C HIS A 176 -12.80 -11.44 6.97
N ASP A 177 -11.92 -10.47 6.75
CA ASP A 177 -12.23 -9.16 6.13
C ASP A 177 -13.20 -9.22 4.95
N VAL A 178 -12.89 -10.01 3.92
CA VAL A 178 -13.73 -10.06 2.71
C VAL A 178 -15.08 -10.76 2.98
N GLY A 179 -15.12 -11.74 3.88
CA GLY A 179 -16.35 -12.43 4.28
C GLY A 179 -17.26 -11.49 5.05
N ASP A 180 -16.72 -10.86 6.10
CA ASP A 180 -17.41 -9.86 6.91
C ASP A 180 -17.90 -8.69 6.04
N PHE A 181 -17.09 -8.24 5.06
CA PHE A 181 -17.50 -7.21 4.10
C PHE A 181 -18.72 -7.64 3.29
N ILE A 182 -18.72 -8.87 2.76
CA ILE A 182 -19.84 -9.40 1.97
C ILE A 182 -21.09 -9.48 2.84
N ASP A 183 -20.96 -9.99 4.07
CA ASP A 183 -22.09 -10.20 4.97
C ASP A 183 -22.73 -8.88 5.40
N VAL A 184 -21.91 -7.92 5.85
CA VAL A 184 -22.36 -6.58 6.25
C VAL A 184 -22.99 -5.82 5.07
N TYR A 185 -22.34 -5.87 3.90
CA TYR A 185 -22.88 -5.23 2.69
C TYR A 185 -24.23 -5.85 2.28
N ASN A 186 -24.32 -7.18 2.29
CA ASN A 186 -25.50 -7.90 1.83
C ASN A 186 -26.68 -7.80 2.78
N ASP A 187 -26.43 -7.73 4.08
CA ASP A 187 -27.47 -7.48 5.07
C ASP A 187 -28.14 -6.12 4.83
N LEU A 188 -27.35 -5.05 4.65
CA LEU A 188 -27.90 -3.74 4.31
C LEU A 188 -28.60 -3.76 2.94
N ALA A 189 -27.96 -4.32 1.90
CA ALA A 189 -28.53 -4.39 0.56
C ALA A 189 -29.88 -5.12 0.56
N THR A 190 -30.02 -6.22 1.28
CA THR A 190 -31.28 -6.97 1.41
C THR A 190 -32.36 -6.14 2.10
N ARG A 191 -32.01 -5.44 3.20
CA ARG A 191 -32.95 -4.59 3.95
C ARG A 191 -33.52 -3.45 3.11
N VAL A 192 -32.74 -2.89 2.19
CA VAL A 192 -33.18 -1.79 1.31
C VAL A 192 -33.65 -2.24 -0.08
N GLY A 193 -33.74 -3.55 -0.34
CA GLY A 193 -34.22 -4.09 -1.61
C GLY A 193 -33.24 -3.96 -2.79
N GLU A 194 -31.95 -3.82 -2.49
CA GLU A 194 -30.86 -3.65 -3.46
C GLU A 194 -30.11 -4.95 -3.78
N LYS A 195 -29.27 -4.90 -4.82
CA LYS A 195 -28.50 -6.07 -5.27
C LYS A 195 -27.38 -6.43 -4.29
N THR A 196 -27.31 -7.71 -3.94
CA THR A 196 -26.23 -8.29 -3.14
C THR A 196 -24.97 -8.55 -3.96
N LEU A 197 -23.84 -8.64 -3.26
CA LEU A 197 -22.53 -9.05 -3.77
C LEU A 197 -22.27 -10.51 -3.42
N SER A 198 -21.57 -11.23 -4.30
CA SER A 198 -21.11 -12.59 -4.02
C SER A 198 -19.59 -12.66 -4.09
N ALA A 199 -18.98 -13.61 -3.38
CA ALA A 199 -17.56 -13.90 -3.48
C ALA A 199 -17.14 -14.16 -4.93
N ARG A 200 -17.97 -14.87 -5.72
CA ARG A 200 -17.73 -15.07 -7.17
C ARG A 200 -17.67 -13.75 -7.95
N THR A 201 -18.55 -12.79 -7.66
CA THR A 201 -18.53 -11.47 -8.30
C THR A 201 -17.26 -10.73 -7.95
N LEU A 202 -16.90 -10.65 -6.66
CA LEU A 202 -15.68 -9.96 -6.21
C LEU A 202 -14.43 -10.58 -6.83
N ARG A 203 -14.32 -11.91 -6.86
CA ARG A 203 -13.21 -12.62 -7.51
C ARG A 203 -13.03 -12.24 -8.97
N ARG A 204 -14.11 -12.18 -9.75
CA ARG A 204 -14.05 -11.76 -11.16
C ARG A 204 -13.60 -10.31 -11.30
N ARG A 205 -14.06 -9.41 -10.43
CA ARG A 205 -13.67 -7.99 -10.46
C ARG A 205 -12.20 -7.80 -10.07
N ALA A 206 -11.72 -8.52 -9.06
CA ALA A 206 -10.34 -8.46 -8.59
C ALA A 206 -9.31 -8.86 -9.67
N LEU A 207 -9.70 -9.65 -10.67
CA LEU A 207 -8.82 -9.99 -11.79
C LEU A 207 -8.39 -8.78 -12.63
N VAL A 208 -9.17 -7.69 -12.62
CA VAL A 208 -8.80 -6.43 -13.31
C VAL A 208 -7.47 -5.89 -12.78
N SER A 209 -7.14 -6.10 -11.51
CA SER A 209 -5.88 -5.64 -10.92
C SER A 209 -4.64 -6.28 -11.56
N PHE A 210 -4.77 -7.41 -12.27
CA PHE A 210 -3.65 -7.97 -13.05
C PHE A 210 -3.30 -7.15 -14.30
N ALA A 211 -4.14 -6.19 -14.70
CA ALA A 211 -3.79 -5.17 -15.68
C ALA A 211 -2.92 -4.04 -15.09
N ASN A 212 -2.33 -4.26 -13.91
CA ASN A 212 -1.26 -3.45 -13.33
C ASN A 212 0.13 -4.02 -13.72
N PRO A 213 0.90 -3.36 -14.62
CA PRO A 213 2.20 -3.87 -15.06
C PRO A 213 3.23 -4.02 -13.94
N LEU A 214 3.11 -3.26 -12.85
CA LEU A 214 4.06 -3.33 -11.74
C LEU A 214 4.01 -4.67 -11.00
N ILE A 215 2.91 -5.43 -11.08
CA ILE A 215 2.85 -6.80 -10.54
C ILE A 215 3.86 -7.69 -11.28
N ALA A 216 3.86 -7.63 -12.61
CA ALA A 216 4.79 -8.41 -13.41
C ALA A 216 6.24 -7.91 -13.25
N TYR A 217 6.45 -6.59 -13.18
CA TYR A 217 7.78 -6.02 -13.02
C TYR A 217 8.38 -6.30 -11.64
N SER A 218 7.57 -6.31 -10.59
CA SER A 218 8.03 -6.66 -9.24
C SER A 218 8.41 -8.14 -9.14
N TYR A 219 7.63 -9.04 -9.75
CA TYR A 219 7.98 -10.46 -9.88
C TYR A 219 9.29 -10.64 -10.66
N TYR A 220 9.44 -9.99 -11.82
CA TYR A 220 10.66 -10.03 -12.62
C TYR A 220 11.88 -9.52 -11.82
N SER A 221 11.74 -8.39 -11.13
CA SER A 221 12.81 -7.81 -10.31
C SER A 221 13.28 -8.80 -9.24
N THR A 222 12.33 -9.44 -8.54
CA THR A 222 12.62 -10.36 -7.44
C THR A 222 13.22 -11.68 -7.94
N PHE A 223 12.52 -12.39 -8.81
CA PHE A 223 12.88 -13.77 -9.14
C PHE A 223 13.87 -13.88 -10.31
N ILE A 224 13.77 -13.00 -11.30
CA ILE A 224 14.60 -13.07 -12.50
C ILE A 224 15.85 -12.20 -12.37
N SER A 225 15.70 -10.93 -11.97
CA SER A 225 16.84 -10.04 -11.82
C SER A 225 17.67 -10.42 -10.59
N TYR A 226 17.05 -10.53 -9.42
CA TYR A 226 17.77 -10.82 -8.19
C TYR A 226 18.09 -12.31 -8.00
N VAL A 227 17.09 -13.18 -7.82
CA VAL A 227 17.35 -14.60 -7.50
C VAL A 227 18.18 -15.25 -8.61
N TRP A 228 17.74 -15.18 -9.87
CA TRP A 228 18.48 -15.82 -10.96
C TRP A 228 19.76 -15.07 -11.35
N SER A 229 19.68 -13.77 -11.60
CA SER A 229 20.80 -13.01 -12.19
C SER A 229 21.72 -12.29 -11.19
N GLY A 230 21.38 -12.26 -9.90
CA GLY A 230 22.15 -11.59 -8.85
C GLY A 230 22.11 -10.07 -8.89
N ARG A 231 21.29 -9.46 -9.75
CA ARG A 231 21.13 -8.00 -9.84
C ARG A 231 20.10 -7.53 -8.82
N THR A 232 20.52 -6.64 -7.92
CA THR A 232 19.63 -6.06 -6.88
C THR A 232 18.62 -5.06 -7.43
N HIS A 233 18.85 -4.56 -8.66
CA HIS A 233 17.97 -3.62 -9.32
C HIS A 233 17.49 -4.16 -10.67
N ALA A 234 16.26 -3.78 -11.04
CA ALA A 234 15.67 -4.06 -12.34
C ALA A 234 15.00 -2.80 -12.89
N PRO A 235 15.01 -2.56 -14.22
CA PRO A 235 14.31 -1.43 -14.79
C PRO A 235 12.80 -1.55 -14.61
N VAL A 236 12.12 -0.40 -14.54
CA VAL A 236 10.66 -0.27 -14.64
C VAL A 236 10.33 0.34 -16.00
N PRO A 237 10.01 -0.48 -17.02
CA PRO A 237 9.65 0.03 -18.33
C PRO A 237 8.38 0.88 -18.26
N MET A 238 8.36 1.96 -19.05
CA MET A 238 7.22 2.84 -19.22
C MET A 238 7.14 3.25 -20.69
N ILE A 239 5.94 3.54 -21.17
CA ILE A 239 5.70 4.03 -22.52
C ILE A 239 6.31 5.44 -22.64
N ARG A 240 7.18 5.67 -23.62
CA ARG A 240 7.90 6.94 -23.77
C ARG A 240 7.25 7.82 -24.84
N PHE A 241 6.96 9.06 -24.47
CA PHE A 241 6.49 10.13 -25.36
C PHE A 241 7.43 11.34 -25.20
N GLY A 242 8.50 11.39 -26.00
CA GLY A 242 9.55 12.40 -25.85
C GLY A 242 10.20 12.35 -24.45
N ALA A 243 10.14 13.47 -23.72
CA ALA A 243 10.67 13.58 -22.36
C ALA A 243 9.74 12.99 -21.27
N THR A 244 8.54 12.55 -21.64
CA THR A 244 7.53 12.02 -20.73
C THR A 244 7.51 10.50 -20.79
N ARG A 245 7.45 9.86 -19.63
CA ARG A 245 7.22 8.41 -19.48
C ARG A 245 5.84 8.20 -18.88
N TYR A 246 5.10 7.21 -19.35
CA TYR A 246 3.72 6.94 -18.95
C TYR A 246 3.51 5.46 -18.65
N LEU A 247 2.79 5.15 -17.56
CA LEU A 247 2.36 3.79 -17.23
C LEU A 247 0.94 3.81 -16.64
N PRO A 248 -0.06 3.22 -17.32
CA PRO A 248 -1.37 2.98 -16.73
C PRO A 248 -1.32 1.76 -15.79
N MET A 249 -2.06 1.82 -14.70
CA MET A 249 -2.22 0.72 -13.75
C MET A 249 -3.68 0.61 -13.34
N ALA A 250 -4.28 -0.56 -13.53
CA ALA A 250 -5.67 -0.82 -13.09
C ALA A 250 -5.69 -1.53 -11.74
N ARG A 251 -6.65 -1.19 -10.89
CA ARG A 251 -6.86 -1.75 -9.55
C ARG A 251 -8.34 -1.95 -9.27
N PHE A 252 -8.63 -2.87 -8.36
CA PHE A 252 -9.95 -3.10 -7.79
C PHE A 252 -9.85 -3.09 -6.27
N HIS A 253 -10.73 -2.34 -5.62
CA HIS A 253 -10.73 -2.13 -4.18
C HIS A 253 -12.10 -2.45 -3.57
N LEU A 254 -12.04 -2.91 -2.32
CA LEU A 254 -13.15 -2.79 -1.37
C LEU A 254 -12.96 -1.47 -0.63
N THR A 255 -14.05 -0.78 -0.35
CA THR A 255 -14.09 0.57 0.25
C THR A 255 -15.12 0.58 1.38
N SER A 256 -15.12 1.59 2.25
CA SER A 256 -16.10 1.69 3.35
C SER A 256 -17.57 1.73 2.88
N PHE A 257 -17.81 2.05 1.61
CA PHE A 257 -19.14 2.20 1.05
C PHE A 257 -19.49 1.16 -0.02
N GLY A 258 -18.57 0.25 -0.38
CA GLY A 258 -18.80 -0.71 -1.48
C GLY A 258 -17.54 -1.07 -2.25
N THR A 259 -17.63 -1.11 -3.59
CA THR A 259 -16.51 -1.56 -4.45
C THR A 259 -16.12 -0.52 -5.48
N GLU A 260 -14.84 -0.38 -5.79
CA GLU A 260 -14.33 0.62 -6.75
C GLU A 260 -13.30 0.02 -7.70
N PHE A 261 -13.40 0.37 -8.98
CA PHE A 261 -12.33 0.18 -9.96
C PHE A 261 -11.56 1.48 -10.09
N VAL A 262 -10.24 1.39 -10.07
CA VAL A 262 -9.35 2.55 -10.14
C VAL A 262 -8.35 2.38 -11.27
N ILE A 263 -8.11 3.45 -12.02
CA ILE A 263 -7.03 3.53 -12.99
C ILE A 263 -6.10 4.66 -12.57
N ASP A 264 -4.86 4.31 -12.26
CA ASP A 264 -3.76 5.25 -12.06
C ASP A 264 -3.06 5.51 -13.40
N ASN A 265 -3.04 6.76 -13.81
CA ASN A 265 -2.33 7.22 -15.00
C ASN A 265 -1.05 7.91 -14.54
N ALA A 266 0.02 7.13 -14.38
CA ALA A 266 1.29 7.62 -13.86
C ALA A 266 2.18 8.17 -14.97
N LEU A 267 2.59 9.43 -14.83
CA LEU A 267 3.48 10.15 -15.72
C LEU A 267 4.76 10.56 -14.99
N VAL A 268 5.91 10.42 -15.64
CA VAL A 268 7.19 10.93 -15.14
C VAL A 268 7.86 11.77 -16.21
N ARG A 269 8.13 13.04 -15.88
CA ARG A 269 8.80 14.00 -16.77
C ARG A 269 9.90 14.73 -16.01
N ASN A 270 11.13 14.70 -16.53
CA ASN A 270 12.29 15.34 -15.92
C ASN A 270 12.49 14.97 -14.43
N GLY A 271 12.26 13.70 -14.09
CA GLY A 271 12.37 13.19 -12.71
C GLY A 271 11.23 13.62 -11.77
N ARG A 272 10.20 14.30 -12.27
CA ARG A 272 8.99 14.64 -11.51
C ARG A 272 7.88 13.65 -11.83
N PHE A 273 7.24 13.15 -10.79
CA PHE A 273 6.09 12.26 -10.87
C PHE A 273 4.79 13.06 -10.86
N PHE A 274 3.86 12.60 -11.67
CA PHE A 274 2.51 13.12 -11.77
C PHE A 274 1.55 11.94 -11.96
N ASN A 275 0.45 11.90 -11.22
CA ASN A 275 -0.55 10.84 -11.37
C ASN A 275 -1.94 11.44 -11.50
N VAL A 276 -2.72 10.89 -12.43
CA VAL A 276 -4.16 11.12 -12.51
C VAL A 276 -4.86 9.81 -12.18
N THR A 277 -5.52 9.77 -11.04
CA THR A 277 -6.31 8.62 -10.62
C THR A 277 -7.76 8.86 -11.03
N VAL A 278 -8.38 7.86 -11.69
CA VAL A 278 -9.82 7.88 -11.99
C VAL A 278 -10.45 6.64 -11.37
N GLY A 279 -11.45 6.85 -10.50
CA GLY A 279 -12.20 5.79 -9.84
C GLY A 279 -13.65 5.76 -10.31
N ALA A 280 -14.18 4.54 -10.45
CA ALA A 280 -15.58 4.28 -10.73
C ALA A 280 -16.05 3.11 -9.87
N GLY A 281 -17.05 3.36 -9.03
CA GLY A 281 -17.49 2.41 -8.02
C GLY A 281 -18.99 2.30 -7.89
N HIS A 282 -19.38 1.45 -6.96
CA HIS A 282 -20.77 1.22 -6.58
C HIS A 282 -20.84 1.17 -5.06
N THR A 283 -21.85 1.86 -4.53
CA THR A 283 -22.38 1.65 -3.19
C THR A 283 -23.73 0.94 -3.29
N ILE A 284 -24.42 0.77 -2.17
CA ILE A 284 -25.75 0.16 -2.13
C ILE A 284 -26.74 1.15 -2.77
N GLY A 285 -27.32 0.76 -3.91
CA GLY A 285 -28.30 1.59 -4.65
C GLY A 285 -27.73 2.76 -5.45
N ALA A 286 -26.40 2.98 -5.46
CA ALA A 286 -25.82 4.14 -6.11
C ALA A 286 -24.46 3.87 -6.79
N ARG A 287 -24.15 4.72 -7.78
CA ARG A 287 -22.83 4.74 -8.44
C ARG A 287 -21.97 5.82 -7.80
N THR A 288 -20.66 5.57 -7.73
CA THR A 288 -19.67 6.51 -7.22
C THR A 288 -18.60 6.76 -8.27
N TRP A 289 -17.96 7.91 -8.19
CA TRP A 289 -16.78 8.21 -9.00
C TRP A 289 -15.80 9.07 -8.22
N SER A 290 -14.53 9.00 -8.60
CA SER A 290 -13.47 9.83 -8.03
C SER A 290 -12.47 10.25 -9.11
N VAL A 291 -11.91 11.45 -8.95
CA VAL A 291 -10.79 11.94 -9.76
C VAL A 291 -9.74 12.52 -8.81
N GLY A 292 -8.56 11.94 -8.84
CA GLY A 292 -7.40 12.32 -8.04
C GLY A 292 -6.28 12.87 -8.90
N LEU A 293 -5.54 13.84 -8.36
CA LEU A 293 -4.34 14.42 -8.92
C LEU A 293 -3.23 14.35 -7.90
N GLN A 294 -2.07 13.84 -8.28
CA GLN A 294 -0.88 13.83 -7.43
C GLN A 294 0.33 14.37 -8.19
N GLN A 295 1.17 15.16 -7.51
CA GLN A 295 2.42 15.67 -8.07
C GLN A 295 3.56 15.65 -7.04
N THR A 296 4.69 15.06 -7.44
CA THR A 296 5.88 14.89 -6.58
C THR A 296 7.18 15.12 -7.37
N PRO A 297 7.97 16.17 -7.07
CA PRO A 297 7.60 17.35 -6.28
C PRO A 297 6.68 18.31 -7.04
N LEU A 298 5.83 19.00 -6.30
CA LEU A 298 5.19 20.25 -6.71
C LEU A 298 6.21 21.39 -6.76
N ALA A 299 6.98 21.56 -5.68
CA ALA A 299 7.98 22.63 -5.56
C ALA A 299 9.21 22.20 -4.76
N LEU A 300 10.33 22.86 -5.05
CA LEU A 300 11.56 22.77 -4.27
C LEU A 300 11.83 24.14 -3.65
N VAL A 301 11.73 24.25 -2.32
CA VAL A 301 11.88 25.53 -1.61
C VAL A 301 12.98 25.40 -0.57
N LYS A 302 14.12 26.09 -0.73
CA LYS A 302 15.23 26.07 0.26
C LYS A 302 15.68 24.65 0.67
N GLY A 303 15.79 23.73 -0.29
CA GLY A 303 16.15 22.33 -0.05
C GLY A 303 14.99 21.44 0.44
N TRP A 304 13.78 21.96 0.51
CA TRP A 304 12.59 21.21 0.89
C TRP A 304 11.83 20.72 -0.33
N ARG A 305 11.38 19.47 -0.27
CA ARG A 305 10.48 18.88 -1.27
C ARG A 305 9.04 19.06 -0.81
N ILE A 306 8.25 19.76 -1.61
CA ILE A 306 6.81 19.92 -1.40
C ILE A 306 6.11 19.07 -2.44
N ASP A 307 5.26 18.17 -1.97
CA ASP A 307 4.43 17.30 -2.78
C ASP A 307 2.95 17.70 -2.57
N SER A 308 2.10 17.39 -3.53
CA SER A 308 0.67 17.74 -3.46
C SER A 308 -0.21 16.63 -3.98
N GLU A 309 -1.37 16.47 -3.35
CA GLU A 309 -2.43 15.58 -3.78
C GLU A 309 -3.78 16.28 -3.59
N ALA A 310 -4.68 16.12 -4.55
CA ALA A 310 -6.06 16.56 -4.43
C ALA A 310 -6.98 15.53 -5.06
N THR A 311 -8.11 15.27 -4.42
CA THR A 311 -9.11 14.31 -4.91
C THR A 311 -10.50 14.91 -4.75
N ILE A 312 -11.29 14.80 -5.82
CA ILE A 312 -12.72 15.09 -5.83
C ILE A 312 -13.44 13.77 -6.01
N TRP A 313 -14.53 13.56 -5.27
CA TRP A 313 -15.38 12.39 -5.44
C TRP A 313 -16.85 12.77 -5.33
N HIS A 314 -17.69 11.90 -5.89
CA HIS A 314 -19.13 11.97 -5.73
C HIS A 314 -19.66 10.69 -5.13
N ARG A 315 -20.47 10.84 -4.09
CA ARG A 315 -21.21 9.75 -3.45
C ARG A 315 -22.61 10.21 -3.08
N PRO A 316 -23.66 9.57 -3.58
CA PRO A 316 -25.02 10.06 -3.39
C PRO A 316 -25.48 10.26 -1.93
N GLU A 317 -24.91 9.54 -0.97
CA GLU A 317 -25.23 9.67 0.45
C GLU A 317 -24.59 10.90 1.13
N TRP A 318 -23.51 11.45 0.56
CA TRP A 318 -22.76 12.59 1.13
C TRP A 318 -22.65 13.82 0.21
N GLY A 319 -22.88 13.65 -1.10
CA GLY A 319 -22.79 14.71 -2.10
C GLY A 319 -21.48 14.69 -2.91
N GLU A 320 -21.08 15.86 -3.38
CA GLU A 320 -19.76 16.10 -3.98
C GLU A 320 -18.81 16.60 -2.90
N ASP A 321 -17.65 15.96 -2.80
CA ASP A 321 -16.72 16.16 -1.71
C ASP A 321 -15.28 16.30 -2.21
N PHE A 322 -14.43 16.86 -1.34
CA PHE A 322 -13.09 17.31 -1.70
C PHE A 322 -12.07 17.01 -0.62
N SER A 323 -10.86 16.65 -1.06
CA SER A 323 -9.67 16.65 -0.22
C SER A 323 -8.51 17.33 -0.94
N ALA A 324 -7.71 18.04 -0.17
CA ALA A 324 -6.41 18.54 -0.58
C ALA A 324 -5.39 18.26 0.51
N THR A 325 -4.26 17.71 0.10
CA THR A 325 -3.16 17.38 0.98
C THR A 325 -1.88 17.96 0.39
N ALA A 326 -1.16 18.74 1.20
CA ALA A 326 0.21 19.12 0.91
C ALA A 326 1.10 18.46 1.96
N TRP A 327 2.12 17.73 1.52
CA TRP A 327 3.14 17.24 2.44
C TRP A 327 4.53 17.67 2.02
N ARG A 328 5.36 17.81 3.03
CA ARG A 328 6.70 18.33 2.97
C ARG A 328 7.64 17.24 3.43
N GLN A 329 8.50 16.77 2.53
CA GLN A 329 9.57 15.84 2.85
C GLN A 329 10.91 16.60 2.83
N MET A 330 11.63 16.58 3.96
CA MET A 330 13.02 16.99 4.02
C MET A 330 13.90 15.81 3.60
N ALA A 331 14.84 16.03 2.69
CA ALA A 331 15.94 15.10 2.48
C ALA A 331 17.30 15.83 2.64
N GLN A 332 18.09 15.31 3.59
CA GLN A 332 19.53 15.48 3.80
C GLN A 332 20.10 16.80 4.34
N ARG A 333 20.71 16.68 5.53
CA ARG A 333 21.96 17.36 5.89
C ARG A 333 22.91 16.29 6.47
N ASN A 334 23.98 15.95 5.75
CA ASN A 334 25.08 15.03 6.13
C ASN A 334 24.84 13.50 6.05
N GLN A 335 25.90 12.72 6.33
CA GLN A 335 26.05 11.27 6.15
C GLN A 335 25.09 10.37 6.96
N HIS A 336 24.27 10.96 7.83
CA HIS A 336 23.15 10.31 8.51
C HIS A 336 21.89 11.11 8.20
N ALA A 337 21.13 10.68 7.19
CA ALA A 337 20.02 11.46 6.69
C ALA A 337 18.78 11.24 7.57
N ILE A 338 18.48 12.20 8.45
CA ILE A 338 17.15 12.28 9.08
C ILE A 338 16.23 12.98 8.08
N ALA A 339 15.20 12.28 7.61
CA ALA A 339 14.11 12.86 6.86
C ALA A 339 13.04 13.31 7.84
N VAL A 340 12.65 14.59 7.78
CA VAL A 340 11.48 15.11 8.50
C VAL A 340 10.34 15.18 7.49
N VAL A 341 9.20 14.59 7.85
CA VAL A 341 7.96 14.61 7.08
C VAL A 341 6.96 15.43 7.86
N ALA A 342 6.38 16.44 7.22
CA ALA A 342 5.23 17.17 7.76
C ALA A 342 4.14 17.18 6.70
N GLN A 343 2.96 16.67 7.04
CA GLN A 343 1.79 16.63 6.17
C GLN A 343 0.70 17.50 6.77
N VAL A 344 0.10 18.34 5.95
CA VAL A 344 -1.08 19.12 6.30
C VAL A 344 -2.10 18.88 5.21
N GLY A 345 -3.31 18.51 5.61
CA GLY A 345 -4.40 18.29 4.68
C GLY A 345 -5.71 18.82 5.22
N PHE A 346 -6.63 19.02 4.30
CA PHE A 346 -8.03 19.28 4.57
C PHE A 346 -8.86 18.30 3.75
N LYS A 347 -9.95 17.82 4.35
CA LYS A 347 -10.88 16.92 3.70
C LYS A 347 -12.30 17.15 4.23
N THR A 348 -13.29 17.06 3.36
CA THR A 348 -14.72 16.95 3.74
C THR A 348 -15.08 15.51 4.10
N ASP A 349 -16.28 15.27 4.62
CA ASP A 349 -16.67 13.93 5.05
C ASP A 349 -16.60 12.93 3.88
N GLY A 350 -16.28 11.67 4.19
CA GLY A 350 -16.26 10.59 3.21
C GLY A 350 -14.99 9.77 3.26
N PHE A 351 -14.76 8.93 2.26
CA PHE A 351 -13.63 8.00 2.23
C PHE A 351 -12.57 8.48 1.24
N LYS A 352 -11.34 8.56 1.74
CA LYS A 352 -10.16 8.73 0.90
C LYS A 352 -9.12 7.75 1.44
N PRO A 353 -8.57 6.86 0.60
CA PRO A 353 -7.55 5.93 1.04
C PRO A 353 -6.41 6.64 1.78
N GLY A 354 -6.05 6.16 2.96
CA GLY A 354 -4.94 6.69 3.75
C GLY A 354 -5.31 7.80 4.75
N ASP A 355 -6.50 8.38 4.64
CA ASP A 355 -6.93 9.54 5.44
C ASP A 355 -8.13 9.21 6.37
N PRO A 356 -8.30 9.98 7.47
CA PRO A 356 -9.46 9.87 8.37
C PRO A 356 -10.79 9.98 7.61
N LEU A 357 -11.84 9.30 8.08
CA LEU A 357 -13.16 9.36 7.43
C LEU A 357 -13.85 10.71 7.64
N HIS A 358 -13.70 11.27 8.83
CA HIS A 358 -14.35 12.52 9.19
C HIS A 358 -13.67 13.74 8.56
N GLN A 359 -14.48 14.75 8.30
CA GLN A 359 -14.03 16.04 7.80
C GLN A 359 -13.09 16.72 8.79
N GLY A 360 -12.14 17.47 8.26
CA GLY A 360 -11.31 18.34 9.07
C GLY A 360 -9.96 18.66 8.47
N VAL A 361 -9.23 19.50 9.20
CA VAL A 361 -7.81 19.71 8.99
C VAL A 361 -7.05 18.66 9.78
N PHE A 362 -6.11 17.99 9.14
CA PHE A 362 -5.21 17.05 9.80
C PHE A 362 -3.77 17.46 9.61
N VAL A 363 -2.95 17.18 10.63
CA VAL A 363 -1.52 17.45 10.63
C VAL A 363 -0.81 16.19 11.09
N ARG A 364 0.19 15.75 10.31
CA ARG A 364 1.07 14.64 10.67
C ARG A 364 2.50 15.13 10.66
N VAL A 365 3.28 14.81 11.68
CA VAL A 365 4.68 15.22 11.75
C VAL A 365 5.53 14.05 12.18
N GLY A 366 6.59 13.75 11.44
CA GLY A 366 7.46 12.64 11.75
C GLY A 366 8.89 12.86 11.32
N ALA A 367 9.76 12.05 11.91
CA ALA A 367 11.14 11.89 11.49
C ALA A 367 11.41 10.42 11.16
N ALA A 368 12.01 10.16 10.02
CA ALA A 368 12.50 8.86 9.61
C ALA A 368 14.02 8.92 9.44
N LEU A 369 14.72 7.89 9.92
CA LEU A 369 16.10 7.67 9.53
C LEU A 369 16.08 7.12 8.10
N THR A 370 16.50 7.92 7.14
CA THR A 370 16.73 7.45 5.77
C THR A 370 18.16 6.97 5.67
N PRO A 371 18.38 5.69 5.33
CA PRO A 371 19.72 5.25 5.07
C PRO A 371 20.26 5.97 3.82
N THR A 372 21.50 6.44 3.88
CA THR A 372 22.19 6.93 2.69
C THR A 372 22.40 5.76 1.74
N SER A 373 21.85 5.83 0.52
CA SER A 373 22.35 4.97 -0.55
C SER A 373 23.82 5.34 -0.78
N ARG A 374 24.74 4.49 -0.32
CA ARG A 374 26.04 4.45 -0.96
C ARG A 374 25.75 3.91 -2.36
N GLN A 375 25.86 4.77 -3.37
CA GLN A 375 26.18 4.27 -4.69
C GLN A 375 27.53 3.56 -4.51
N SER A 376 27.48 2.24 -4.38
CA SER A 376 28.69 1.44 -4.52
C SER A 376 29.19 1.66 -5.96
N PRO A 377 30.50 1.92 -6.16
CA PRO A 377 31.07 2.12 -7.47
C PRO A 377 30.88 0.93 -8.41
#